data_AF-A0A7C9AVC4-F1
#
_entry.id   AF-A0A7C9AVC4-F1
#
_cell.length_a   1.000
_cell.length_b   1.000
_cell.length_c   1.000
_cell.angle_alpha   90.00
_cell.angle_beta   90.00
_cell.angle_gamma   90.00
#
_symmetry.space_group_name_H-M   'P 1'
#
loop_
_entity.id
_entity.type
_entity.pdbx_description
1 polymer ?
#
loop_
_entity_poly.entity_id
_entity_poly.type
_entity_poly.pdbx_seq_one_letter_code
_entity_poly.pdbx_strand_id
1 'polypeptide(L)'
;VWSRLYSRDTSDLLDYQINQIHRILEETLQAVGAKAMVVGHTPQIAGVNCEYGCRIWRIDVGMSTGVLDSIPEVLEIKDNEARAIRSEGDESSELDVLSYI
;
A
#
# COMPACT_ATOMS: atom_id res chain seq x y z
N VAL A 1 13.47 -6.48 10.85
CA VAL A 1 13.29 -5.06 11.25
C VAL A 1 12.13 -4.49 10.45
N TRP A 2 11.22 -3.77 11.10
CA TRP A 2 10.09 -3.08 10.47
C TRP A 2 10.49 -1.67 10.03
N SER A 3 10.08 -1.20 8.84
CA SER A 3 10.26 0.21 8.42
C SER A 3 8.96 0.83 7.94
N ARG A 4 8.58 2.00 8.49
CA ARG A 4 7.45 2.81 8.00
C ARG A 4 7.78 3.62 6.74
N LEU A 5 9.04 3.62 6.30
CA LEU A 5 9.49 4.38 5.14
C LEU A 5 8.71 4.03 3.87
N TYR A 6 8.33 2.77 3.74
CA TYR A 6 7.70 2.19 2.54
C TYR A 6 6.17 2.17 2.60
N SER A 7 5.57 2.47 3.74
CA SER A 7 4.13 2.38 3.97
C SER A 7 3.45 3.72 4.23
N ARG A 8 4.23 4.81 4.30
CA ARG A 8 3.71 6.18 4.44
C ARG A 8 3.10 6.69 3.14
N ASP A 9 2.15 7.60 3.28
CA ASP A 9 1.69 8.43 2.18
C ASP A 9 2.85 9.30 1.66
N THR A 10 2.91 9.46 0.34
CA THR A 10 3.90 10.25 -0.38
C THR A 10 3.41 11.65 -0.73
N SER A 11 2.11 11.94 -0.52
CA SER A 11 1.48 13.24 -0.82
C SER A 11 2.19 14.43 -0.16
N ASP A 12 2.69 14.25 1.07
CA ASP A 12 3.39 15.28 1.83
C ASP A 12 4.92 15.31 1.60
N LEU A 13 5.46 14.46 0.71
CA LEU A 13 6.90 14.33 0.50
C LEU A 13 7.39 15.20 -0.65
N LEU A 14 8.57 15.78 -0.46
CA LEU A 14 9.30 16.49 -1.50
C LEU A 14 9.94 15.49 -2.49
N ASP A 15 10.11 15.88 -3.74
CA ASP A 15 10.66 15.02 -4.81
C ASP A 15 11.98 14.35 -4.43
N TYR A 16 12.88 15.07 -3.75
CA TYR A 16 14.16 14.50 -3.32
C TYR A 16 13.98 13.36 -2.30
N GLN A 17 12.96 13.43 -1.44
CA GLN A 17 12.66 12.38 -0.46
C GLN A 17 12.09 11.15 -1.16
N ILE A 18 11.21 11.36 -2.13
CA ILE A 18 10.63 10.28 -2.95
C ILE A 18 11.75 9.55 -3.70
N ASN A 19 12.67 10.29 -4.33
CA ASN A 19 13.83 9.73 -5.03
C ASN A 19 14.75 8.96 -4.10
N GLN A 20 14.98 9.45 -2.88
CA GLN A 20 15.80 8.73 -1.90
C GLN A 20 15.15 7.40 -1.47
N ILE A 21 13.84 7.39 -1.21
CA ILE A 21 13.11 6.16 -0.87
C ILE A 21 13.22 5.16 -2.02
N HIS A 22 13.00 5.64 -3.24
CA HIS A 22 13.05 4.81 -4.44
C HIS A 22 14.44 4.16 -4.61
N ARG A 23 15.53 4.91 -4.41
CA ARG A 23 16.89 4.37 -4.48
C ARG A 23 17.15 3.28 -3.44
N ILE A 24 16.75 3.52 -2.19
CA ILE A 24 16.93 2.52 -1.11
C ILE A 24 16.12 1.26 -1.42
N LEU A 25 14.89 1.40 -1.95
CA LEU A 25 14.09 0.27 -2.39
C LEU A 25 14.81 -0.54 -3.48
N GLU A 26 15.31 0.11 -4.52
CA GLU A 26 16.02 -0.56 -5.61
C GLU A 26 17.26 -1.30 -5.12
N GLU A 27 18.10 -0.66 -4.30
CA GLU A 27 19.27 -1.27 -3.67
C GLU A 27 18.88 -2.50 -2.82
N THR A 28 17.79 -2.39 -2.06
CA THR A 28 17.30 -3.47 -1.20
C THR A 28 16.82 -4.67 -2.03
N LEU A 29 15.97 -4.42 -3.04
CA LEU A 29 15.44 -5.46 -3.91
C LEU A 29 16.55 -6.17 -4.68
N GLN A 30 17.53 -5.42 -5.17
CA GLN A 30 18.71 -5.97 -5.84
C GLN A 30 19.52 -6.85 -4.90
N ALA A 31 19.78 -6.41 -3.66
CA ALA A 31 20.57 -7.16 -2.69
C ALA A 31 19.96 -8.52 -2.34
N VAL A 32 18.62 -8.64 -2.35
CA VAL A 32 17.91 -9.90 -2.06
C VAL A 32 17.44 -10.67 -3.29
N GLY A 33 17.69 -10.15 -4.51
CA GLY A 33 17.24 -10.76 -5.76
C GLY A 33 15.72 -10.81 -5.91
N ALA A 34 14.98 -9.86 -5.36
CA ALA A 34 13.51 -9.81 -5.40
C ALA A 34 12.99 -8.78 -6.41
N LYS A 35 11.73 -8.95 -6.86
CA LYS A 35 11.06 -8.03 -7.80
C LYS A 35 10.29 -6.92 -7.10
N ALA A 36 9.73 -7.21 -5.94
CA ALA A 36 8.92 -6.28 -5.17
C ALA A 36 8.95 -6.64 -3.67
N MET A 37 8.57 -5.68 -2.84
CA MET A 37 8.40 -5.82 -1.39
C MET A 37 6.92 -5.74 -1.02
N VAL A 38 6.45 -6.59 -0.10
CA VAL A 38 5.10 -6.53 0.47
C VAL A 38 5.19 -6.01 1.91
N VAL A 39 4.42 -4.97 2.24
CA VAL A 39 4.48 -4.28 3.55
C VAL A 39 3.09 -4.09 4.17
N GLY A 40 3.03 -4.09 5.51
CA GLY A 40 1.80 -3.82 6.29
C GLY A 40 1.97 -2.71 7.36
N HIS A 41 1.51 -2.95 8.60
CA HIS A 41 1.47 -2.05 9.81
C HIS A 41 0.62 -0.81 9.69
N THR A 42 0.86 -0.09 8.61
CA THR A 42 0.36 1.26 8.41
C THR A 42 -0.88 1.06 7.58
N PRO A 43 -2.07 1.23 8.19
CA PRO A 43 -3.32 1.05 7.47
C PRO A 43 -3.35 1.97 6.25
N GLN A 44 -3.75 1.41 5.12
CA GLN A 44 -3.88 2.09 3.84
C GLN A 44 -5.35 2.41 3.63
N ILE A 45 -5.69 3.70 3.71
CA ILE A 45 -7.08 4.16 3.58
C ILE A 45 -7.65 3.83 2.18
N ALA A 46 -6.81 3.84 1.15
CA ALA A 46 -7.18 3.51 -0.22
C ALA A 46 -7.24 1.99 -0.53
N GLY A 47 -7.20 1.14 0.50
CA GLY A 47 -7.13 -0.30 0.35
C GLY A 47 -5.74 -0.79 -0.05
N VAL A 48 -5.66 -2.04 -0.53
CA VAL A 48 -4.43 -2.62 -1.06
C VAL A 48 -4.00 -1.82 -2.30
N ASN A 49 -2.75 -1.40 -2.33
CA ASN A 49 -2.24 -0.57 -3.41
C ASN A 49 -0.72 -0.80 -3.63
N CYS A 50 -0.18 -0.20 -4.69
CA CYS A 50 1.23 -0.33 -5.05
C CYS A 50 1.87 1.04 -5.34
N GLU A 51 3.18 1.14 -5.12
CA GLU A 51 3.98 2.34 -5.41
C GLU A 51 5.27 1.99 -6.15
N TYR A 52 5.91 3.02 -6.70
CA TYR A 52 7.21 2.91 -7.37
C TYR A 52 7.22 1.91 -8.53
N GLY A 53 6.15 1.89 -9.33
CA GLY A 53 5.96 0.92 -10.41
C GLY A 53 5.68 -0.49 -9.87
N CYS A 54 4.86 -0.58 -8.81
CA CYS A 54 4.53 -1.82 -8.09
C CYS A 54 5.74 -2.61 -7.57
N ARG A 55 6.84 -1.91 -7.22
CA ARG A 55 7.98 -2.48 -6.51
C ARG A 55 7.76 -2.51 -4.99
N ILE A 56 6.76 -1.79 -4.50
CA ILE A 56 6.21 -1.93 -3.14
C ILE A 56 4.71 -2.19 -3.24
N TRP A 57 4.23 -3.18 -2.51
CA TRP A 57 2.81 -3.46 -2.27
C TRP A 57 2.47 -3.19 -0.81
N ARG A 58 1.55 -2.24 -0.56
CA ARG A 58 1.07 -1.88 0.78
C ARG A 58 -0.27 -2.59 1.00
N ILE A 59 -0.30 -3.57 1.91
CA ILE A 59 -1.42 -4.54 2.01
C ILE A 59 -2.21 -4.47 3.33
N ASP A 60 -1.78 -3.66 4.29
CA ASP A 60 -2.52 -3.49 5.53
C ASP A 60 -3.66 -2.50 5.29
N VAL A 61 -4.89 -3.00 5.22
CA VAL A 61 -6.09 -2.18 5.02
C VAL A 61 -6.73 -1.71 6.34
N GLY A 62 -6.28 -2.22 7.49
CA GLY A 62 -6.88 -1.87 8.77
C GLY A 62 -8.24 -2.53 9.05
N MET A 63 -8.37 -3.84 8.76
CA MET A 63 -9.61 -4.63 8.91
C MET A 63 -10.24 -4.68 10.32
N SER A 64 -9.51 -4.25 11.35
CA SER A 64 -10.03 -4.26 12.72
C SER A 64 -10.99 -3.08 12.93
N THR A 65 -12.12 -3.35 13.60
CA THR A 65 -13.10 -2.33 14.03
C THR A 65 -12.48 -1.22 14.88
N GLY A 66 -11.37 -1.51 15.57
CA GLY A 66 -10.62 -0.54 16.36
C GLY A 66 -9.58 0.29 15.59
N VAL A 67 -9.48 0.13 14.27
CA VAL A 67 -8.49 0.79 13.42
C VAL A 67 -9.17 1.58 12.29
N LEU A 68 -9.58 0.91 11.21
CA LEU A 68 -10.33 1.53 10.10
C LEU A 68 -11.68 0.84 9.84
N ASP A 69 -11.93 -0.33 10.46
CA ASP A 69 -13.08 -1.19 10.14
C ASP A 69 -13.24 -1.42 8.63
N SER A 70 -12.12 -1.49 7.92
CA SER A 70 -12.13 -1.49 6.46
C SER A 70 -12.64 -2.81 5.91
N ILE A 71 -13.19 -2.74 4.71
CA ILE A 71 -13.51 -3.94 3.93
C ILE A 71 -12.20 -4.71 3.64
N PRO A 72 -12.18 -6.04 3.81
CA PRO A 72 -11.02 -6.85 3.47
C PRO A 72 -10.69 -6.77 1.98
N GLU A 73 -9.42 -6.51 1.67
CA GLU A 73 -8.85 -6.64 0.33
C GLU A 73 -7.63 -7.56 0.38
N VAL A 74 -7.30 -8.21 -0.73
CA VAL A 74 -6.19 -9.16 -0.80
C VAL A 74 -5.24 -8.85 -1.95
N LEU A 75 -3.96 -9.12 -1.73
CA LEU A 75 -2.96 -9.17 -2.80
C LEU A 75 -2.90 -10.59 -3.36
N GLU A 76 -3.25 -10.77 -4.63
CA GLU A 76 -3.01 -12.01 -5.35
C GLU A 76 -1.66 -11.92 -6.06
N ILE A 77 -0.80 -12.91 -5.85
CA ILE A 77 0.41 -13.13 -6.63
C ILE A 77 0.25 -14.48 -7.33
N LYS A 78 0.11 -14.44 -8.64
CA LYS A 78 -0.05 -15.63 -9.48
C LYS A 78 0.93 -15.56 -10.63
N ASP A 79 1.66 -16.65 -10.82
CA ASP A 79 2.77 -16.73 -11.77
C ASP A 79 3.80 -15.62 -11.53
N ASN A 80 3.80 -14.60 -12.38
CA ASN A 80 4.71 -13.46 -12.27
C ASN A 80 3.98 -12.11 -12.24
N GLU A 81 2.70 -12.13 -11.89
CA GLU A 81 1.83 -10.96 -11.83
C GLU A 81 1.25 -10.79 -10.43
N ALA A 82 1.11 -9.53 -10.02
CA ALA A 82 0.55 -9.15 -8.73
C ALA A 82 -0.58 -8.16 -8.95
N ARG A 83 -1.72 -8.36 -8.28
CA ARG A 83 -2.88 -7.46 -8.33
C ARG A 83 -3.64 -7.44 -7.02
N ALA A 84 -4.27 -6.30 -6.74
CA ALA A 84 -5.25 -6.20 -5.67
C ALA A 84 -6.57 -6.85 -6.12
N ILE A 85 -7.19 -7.63 -5.22
CA ILE A 85 -8.55 -8.14 -5.38
C ILE A 85 -9.41 -7.52 -4.28
N ARG A 86 -10.56 -7.00 -4.69
CA ARG A 86 -11.56 -6.33 -3.85
C ARG A 86 -12.91 -7.00 -4.08
N SER A 87 -13.80 -6.96 -3.10
CA SER A 87 -15.17 -7.46 -3.30
C SER A 87 -15.91 -6.61 -4.33
N GLU A 88 -16.59 -7.25 -5.29
CA GLU A 88 -17.49 -6.56 -6.22
C GLU A 88 -18.70 -6.00 -5.46
N GLY A 89 -18.62 -4.73 -5.09
CA GLY A 89 -19.70 -4.01 -4.40
C GLY A 89 -19.41 -2.56 -4.04
N ASP A 90 -18.28 -1.98 -4.47
CA ASP A 90 -17.72 -0.78 -3.85
C ASP A 90 -17.27 0.30 -4.85
N GLU A 91 -18.12 0.61 -5.84
CA GLU A 91 -17.99 1.85 -6.64
C GLU A 91 -18.56 3.09 -5.91
N SER A 92 -18.99 2.98 -4.64
CA SER A 92 -19.80 4.03 -3.98
C SER A 92 -19.27 4.57 -2.64
N SER A 93 -18.01 4.37 -2.26
CA SER A 93 -17.50 4.87 -0.96
C SER A 93 -16.69 6.18 -1.02
N GLU A 94 -16.59 6.85 -2.18
CA GLU A 94 -16.06 8.24 -2.25
C GLU A 94 -17.08 9.31 -1.83
N LEU A 95 -18.39 8.99 -1.70
CA LEU A 95 -19.44 9.99 -1.44
C LEU A 95 -19.96 10.07 0.00
N ASP A 96 -19.68 9.09 0.88
CA ASP A 96 -20.32 9.05 2.21
C ASP A 96 -19.46 9.59 3.38
N VAL A 97 -18.26 10.12 3.12
CA VAL A 97 -17.38 10.65 4.20
C VAL A 97 -17.61 12.15 4.50
N LEU A 98 -18.49 12.86 3.77
CA LEU A 98 -18.82 14.27 4.05
C LEU A 98 -20.12 14.49 4.85
N SER A 99 -20.40 13.62 5.84
CA SER A 99 -21.34 14.01 6.90
C SER A 99 -20.83 13.60 8.28
N TYR A 100 -19.97 14.45 8.85
CA TYR A 100 -19.94 14.62 10.29
C TYR A 100 -19.87 16.11 10.64
N ILE A 101 -21.02 16.60 11.10
CA ILE A 101 -21.36 17.91 11.70
C ILE A 101 -21.55 19.07 10.71
#